data_AF-E1ZDA8-F1
#
_entry.id   AF-E1ZDA8-F1
#
_cell.length_a   1.000
_cell.length_b   1.000
_cell.length_c   1.000
_cell.angle_alpha   90.00
_cell.angle_beta   90.00
_cell.angle_gamma   90.00
#
_symmetry.space_group_name_H-M   'P 1'
#
loop_
_entity.id
_entity.type
_entity.pdbx_description
1 polymer ?
#
loop_
_entity_poly.entity_id
_entity_poly.type
_entity_poly.pdbx_seq_one_letter_code
_entity_poly.pdbx_strand_id
1 'polypeptide(L)'
;MPPPFLSVQADTKLPPWNAIYADLTAAGVDSLSPEDAFDMSELGKAVVIDVRPKQDHEQAHPKGAVNVPAFLIIESPSSPGEWGKWIACKANGVVPTKVNPELAATIAAAAADGKAAILACEAGGTLEPSVNFPQGKVSRSLKAVVTSKVLPAERVKHLDGGVFRWFAAGLPMVGEYDASNAGKTPNTAEKPSGRFIDGSE
;
A
#
# COMPACT_ATOMS: atom_id res chain seq x y z
N MET A 1 -14.34 -3.74 -42.65
CA MET A 1 -13.22 -3.56 -41.70
C MET A 1 -13.70 -3.98 -40.33
N PRO A 2 -13.11 -4.99 -39.68
CA PRO A 2 -13.41 -5.31 -38.29
C PRO A 2 -12.92 -4.17 -37.37
N PRO A 3 -13.58 -3.91 -36.24
CA PRO A 3 -13.13 -2.90 -35.29
C PRO A 3 -11.76 -3.28 -34.72
N PRO A 4 -10.92 -2.30 -34.32
CA PRO A 4 -9.67 -2.59 -33.65
C PRO A 4 -10.01 -3.36 -32.37
N PHE A 5 -9.51 -4.59 -32.26
CA PHE A 5 -9.58 -5.34 -31.02
C PHE A 5 -8.99 -4.47 -29.92
N LEU A 6 -9.85 -4.00 -29.00
CA LEU A 6 -9.43 -3.50 -27.70
C LEU A 6 -8.52 -4.58 -27.12
N SER A 7 -7.23 -4.26 -26.97
CA SER A 7 -6.30 -5.12 -26.26
C SER A 7 -6.83 -5.28 -24.83
N VAL A 8 -7.43 -6.44 -24.53
CA VAL A 8 -7.81 -6.79 -23.15
C VAL A 8 -6.53 -6.84 -22.34
N GLN A 9 -6.31 -5.84 -21.49
CA GLN A 9 -5.19 -5.83 -20.57
C GLN A 9 -5.40 -6.96 -19.56
N ALA A 10 -4.38 -7.80 -19.36
CA ALA A 10 -4.44 -8.87 -18.37
C ALA A 10 -4.46 -8.28 -16.95
N ASP A 11 -5.35 -8.78 -16.09
CA ASP A 11 -5.44 -8.33 -14.71
C ASP A 11 -4.17 -8.69 -13.93
N THR A 12 -3.39 -7.70 -13.50
CA THR A 12 -2.25 -7.92 -12.60
C THR A 12 -2.76 -8.42 -11.24
N LYS A 13 -2.37 -9.64 -10.85
CA LYS A 13 -2.72 -10.25 -9.57
C LYS A 13 -1.48 -10.43 -8.71
N LEU A 14 -1.61 -10.08 -7.43
CA LEU A 14 -0.58 -10.37 -6.44
C LEU A 14 -0.67 -11.84 -6.00
N PRO A 15 0.47 -12.49 -5.66
CA PRO A 15 0.45 -13.80 -5.04
C PRO A 15 -0.33 -13.79 -3.71
N PRO A 16 -0.82 -14.95 -3.25
CA PRO A 16 -1.42 -15.06 -1.93
C PRO A 16 -0.39 -14.76 -0.82
N TRP A 17 -0.88 -14.35 0.36
CA TRP A 17 -0.01 -13.86 1.44
C TRP A 17 1.05 -14.87 1.88
N ASN A 18 0.72 -16.16 1.95
CA ASN A 18 1.68 -17.20 2.31
C ASN A 18 2.90 -17.25 1.36
N ALA A 19 2.69 -17.05 0.06
CA ALA A 19 3.78 -16.99 -0.92
C ALA A 19 4.59 -15.69 -0.76
N ILE A 20 3.91 -14.56 -0.58
CA ILE A 20 4.57 -13.26 -0.34
C ILE A 20 5.42 -13.32 0.94
N TYR A 21 4.87 -13.86 2.02
CA TYR A 21 5.55 -14.01 3.31
C TYR A 21 6.81 -14.86 3.16
N ALA A 22 6.73 -16.00 2.49
CA ALA A 22 7.87 -16.87 2.23
C ALA A 22 8.96 -16.14 1.43
N ASP A 23 8.58 -15.45 0.35
CA ASP A 23 9.51 -14.67 -0.48
C ASP A 23 10.22 -13.57 0.32
N LEU A 24 9.46 -12.79 1.10
CA LEU A 24 10.00 -11.66 1.88
C LEU A 24 10.91 -12.14 3.02
N THR A 25 10.56 -13.26 3.66
CA THR A 25 11.35 -13.88 4.72
C THR A 25 12.66 -14.43 4.16
N ALA A 26 12.60 -15.14 3.03
CA ALA A 26 13.78 -15.68 2.36
C ALA A 26 14.71 -14.57 1.84
N ALA A 27 14.15 -13.44 1.40
CA ALA A 27 14.92 -12.28 0.96
C ALA A 27 15.53 -11.46 2.11
N GLY A 28 15.17 -11.73 3.38
CA GLY A 28 15.68 -10.98 4.52
C GLY A 28 15.32 -9.50 4.48
N VAL A 29 14.09 -9.16 4.08
CA VAL A 29 13.66 -7.76 3.94
C VAL A 29 13.74 -7.04 5.28
N ASP A 30 14.53 -5.96 5.31
CA ASP A 30 14.65 -5.11 6.48
C ASP A 30 13.41 -4.21 6.64
N SER A 31 12.86 -4.21 7.85
CA SER A 31 11.87 -3.23 8.30
C SER A 31 12.56 -2.17 9.15
N LEU A 32 12.53 -0.92 8.71
CA LEU A 32 13.16 0.21 9.40
C LEU A 32 12.16 0.87 10.35
N SER A 33 12.66 1.34 11.49
CA SER A 33 11.90 2.28 12.33
C SER A 33 11.67 3.59 11.56
N PRO A 34 10.65 4.39 11.92
CA PRO A 34 10.48 5.71 11.32
C PRO A 34 11.68 6.62 11.46
N GLU A 35 12.37 6.58 12.59
CA GLU A 35 13.55 7.38 12.88
C GLU A 35 14.72 6.99 11.98
N ASP A 36 15.02 5.69 11.84
CA ASP A 36 16.07 5.20 10.93
C ASP A 36 15.74 5.54 9.47
N ALA A 37 14.47 5.40 9.08
CA ALA A 37 14.01 5.74 7.74
C ALA A 37 14.16 7.23 7.44
N PHE A 38 13.84 8.09 8.43
CA PHE A 38 14.04 9.54 8.35
C PHE A 38 15.52 9.89 8.17
N ASP A 39 16.39 9.36 9.03
CA ASP A 39 17.83 9.60 8.96
C ASP A 39 18.40 9.18 7.59
N MET A 40 18.02 8.00 7.09
CA MET A 40 18.45 7.54 5.76
C MET A 40 17.96 8.46 4.63
N SER A 41 16.74 9.00 4.74
CA SER A 41 16.16 9.90 3.74
C SER A 41 16.82 11.28 3.75
N GLU A 42 17.06 11.87 4.92
CA GLU A 42 17.72 13.18 5.07
C GLU A 42 19.19 13.11 4.64
N LEU A 43 19.85 11.97 4.87
CA LEU A 43 21.21 11.72 4.36
C LEU A 43 21.26 11.45 2.84
N GLY A 44 20.12 11.47 2.15
CA GLY A 44 20.03 11.23 0.70
C GLY A 44 20.33 9.79 0.27
N LYS A 45 20.40 8.85 1.23
CA LYS A 45 20.68 7.42 0.99
C LYS A 45 19.44 6.64 0.59
N ALA A 46 18.26 7.16 0.93
CA ALA A 46 16.99 6.53 0.63
C ALA A 46 15.93 7.54 0.19
N VAL A 47 14.88 7.02 -0.42
CA VAL A 47 13.64 7.74 -0.69
C VAL A 47 12.50 7.01 0.00
N VAL A 48 11.65 7.77 0.72
CA VAL A 48 10.40 7.23 1.27
C VAL A 48 9.36 7.21 0.16
N ILE A 49 8.76 6.06 -0.08
CA ILE A 49 7.75 5.86 -1.12
C ILE A 49 6.43 5.55 -0.44
N ASP A 50 5.49 6.48 -0.53
CA ASP A 50 4.14 6.32 0.01
C ASP A 50 3.29 5.56 -1.00
N VAL A 51 2.92 4.32 -0.65
CA VAL A 51 2.12 3.44 -1.52
C VAL A 51 0.62 3.50 -1.24
N ARG A 52 0.16 4.47 -0.43
CA ARG A 52 -1.26 4.76 -0.23
C ARG A 52 -1.87 5.42 -1.47
N PRO A 53 -3.21 5.43 -1.58
CA PRO A 53 -3.93 6.24 -2.56
C PRO A 53 -3.41 7.67 -2.61
N LYS A 54 -3.44 8.25 -3.80
CA LYS A 54 -2.99 9.63 -4.04
C LYS A 54 -3.66 10.64 -3.10
N GLN A 55 -4.95 10.48 -2.84
CA GLN A 55 -5.70 11.33 -1.92
C GLN A 55 -5.14 11.32 -0.49
N ASP A 56 -4.85 10.14 0.07
CA ASP A 56 -4.27 10.00 1.41
C ASP A 56 -2.90 10.70 1.49
N HIS A 57 -2.11 10.58 0.43
CA HIS A 57 -0.81 11.23 0.32
C HIS A 57 -0.95 12.76 0.23
N GLU A 58 -1.81 13.26 -0.66
CA GLU A 58 -2.05 14.71 -0.83
C GLU A 58 -2.58 15.37 0.45
N GLN A 59 -3.36 14.64 1.25
CA GLN A 59 -3.82 15.11 2.55
C GLN A 59 -2.68 15.25 3.55
N ALA A 60 -1.90 14.17 3.75
CA ALA A 60 -0.72 14.21 4.59
C ALA A 60 0.26 13.07 4.31
N HIS A 61 1.56 13.37 4.27
CA HIS A 61 2.61 12.39 4.03
C HIS A 61 3.93 12.76 4.72
N PRO A 62 4.84 11.80 4.93
CA PRO A 62 6.20 12.08 5.38
C PRO A 62 6.90 13.10 4.48
N LYS A 63 7.57 14.09 5.05
CA LYS A 63 8.28 15.10 4.26
C LYS A 63 9.31 14.44 3.35
N GLY A 64 9.33 14.83 2.07
CA GLY A 64 10.24 14.26 1.07
C GLY A 64 9.80 12.90 0.50
N ALA A 65 8.67 12.35 0.93
CA ALA A 65 8.13 11.13 0.35
C ALA A 65 7.56 11.36 -1.05
N VAL A 66 7.65 10.34 -1.90
CA VAL A 66 7.05 10.31 -3.24
C VAL A 66 5.88 9.35 -3.25
N ASN A 67 4.74 9.73 -3.83
CA ASN A 67 3.59 8.85 -3.95
C ASN A 67 3.74 7.88 -5.12
N VAL A 68 3.63 6.59 -4.83
CA VAL A 68 3.52 5.53 -5.84
C VAL A 68 2.45 4.54 -5.37
N PRO A 69 1.16 4.79 -5.67
CA PRO A 69 0.08 3.97 -5.15
C PRO A 69 0.23 2.50 -5.56
N ALA A 70 0.17 1.58 -4.58
CA ALA A 70 0.20 0.14 -4.88
C ALA A 70 -1.07 -0.34 -5.57
N PHE A 71 -2.18 0.36 -5.33
CA PHE A 71 -3.49 0.07 -5.91
C PHE A 71 -4.09 1.34 -6.52
N LEU A 72 -4.66 1.21 -7.71
CA LEU A 72 -5.39 2.26 -8.42
C LEU A 72 -6.90 2.02 -8.30
N ILE A 73 -7.70 3.07 -8.32
CA ILE A 73 -9.16 2.96 -8.37
C ILE A 73 -9.57 2.49 -9.78
N ILE A 74 -10.55 1.59 -9.84
CA ILE A 74 -11.18 1.19 -11.11
C ILE A 74 -12.33 2.14 -11.38
N GLU A 75 -12.07 3.22 -12.13
CA GLU A 75 -13.12 4.16 -12.55
C GLU A 75 -13.96 3.57 -13.69
N SER A 76 -13.30 2.99 -14.69
CA SER A 76 -13.92 2.30 -15.82
C SER A 76 -13.32 0.90 -15.98
N PRO A 77 -14.08 -0.16 -15.73
CA PRO A 77 -13.60 -1.53 -15.90
C PRO A 77 -13.35 -1.87 -17.37
N SER A 78 -12.18 -2.44 -17.64
CA SER A 78 -11.65 -2.71 -18.98
C SER A 78 -11.50 -4.20 -19.30
N SER A 79 -11.69 -5.08 -18.30
CA SER A 79 -11.64 -6.54 -18.45
C SER A 79 -12.87 -7.20 -17.79
N PRO A 80 -13.26 -8.44 -18.17
CA PRO A 80 -14.34 -9.16 -17.49
C PRO A 80 -14.12 -9.33 -15.98
N GLY A 81 -12.86 -9.49 -15.54
CA GLY A 81 -12.49 -9.58 -14.14
C GLY A 81 -12.67 -8.25 -13.40
N GLU A 82 -12.23 -7.15 -14.01
CA GLU A 82 -12.47 -5.79 -13.49
C GLU A 82 -13.97 -5.49 -13.40
N TRP A 83 -14.77 -5.87 -14.41
CA TRP A 83 -16.22 -5.70 -14.40
C TRP A 83 -16.87 -6.42 -13.22
N GLY A 84 -16.54 -7.70 -13.01
CA GLY A 84 -17.06 -8.48 -11.88
C GLY A 84 -16.68 -7.86 -10.53
N LYS A 85 -15.42 -7.44 -10.38
CA LYS A 85 -14.94 -6.78 -9.17
C LYS A 85 -15.63 -5.43 -8.94
N TRP A 86 -15.78 -4.64 -9.99
CA TRP A 86 -16.39 -3.31 -9.94
C TRP A 86 -17.84 -3.40 -9.44
N ILE A 87 -18.63 -4.32 -10.01
CA ILE A 87 -20.02 -4.56 -9.59
C ILE A 87 -20.07 -5.03 -8.14
N ALA A 88 -19.27 -6.03 -7.77
CA ALA A 88 -19.26 -6.58 -6.41
C ALA A 88 -18.87 -5.53 -5.35
N CYS A 89 -17.84 -4.72 -5.62
CA CYS A 89 -17.42 -3.65 -4.73
C CYS A 89 -18.49 -2.56 -4.60
N LYS A 90 -19.06 -2.07 -5.71
CA LYS A 90 -20.12 -1.05 -5.68
C LYS A 90 -21.37 -1.54 -4.95
N ALA A 91 -21.77 -2.81 -5.13
CA ALA A 91 -22.90 -3.40 -4.42
C ALA A 91 -22.69 -3.48 -2.88
N ASN A 92 -21.43 -3.49 -2.43
CA ASN A 92 -21.06 -3.52 -1.01
C ASN A 92 -20.56 -2.16 -0.48
N GLY A 93 -20.69 -1.08 -1.25
CA GLY A 93 -20.20 0.25 -0.84
C GLY A 93 -18.67 0.37 -0.72
N VAL A 94 -17.92 -0.55 -1.32
CA VAL A 94 -16.45 -0.57 -1.31
C VAL A 94 -15.93 0.08 -2.59
N VAL A 95 -14.84 0.85 -2.50
CA VAL A 95 -14.17 1.42 -3.67
C VAL A 95 -13.45 0.31 -4.45
N PRO A 96 -13.80 0.07 -5.73
CA PRO A 96 -13.12 -0.95 -6.52
C PRO A 96 -11.71 -0.51 -6.87
N THR A 97 -10.73 -1.39 -6.63
CA THR A 97 -9.31 -1.12 -6.88
C THR A 97 -8.64 -2.21 -7.68
N LYS A 98 -7.53 -1.90 -8.36
CA LYS A 98 -6.65 -2.85 -9.05
C LYS A 98 -5.20 -2.61 -8.68
N VAL A 99 -4.34 -3.61 -8.85
CA VAL A 99 -2.90 -3.46 -8.64
C VAL A 99 -2.38 -2.46 -9.67
N ASN A 100 -1.50 -1.55 -9.25
CA ASN A 100 -0.85 -0.62 -10.17
C ASN A 100 0.17 -1.40 -11.04
N PRO A 101 -0.04 -1.54 -12.36
CA PRO A 101 0.87 -2.29 -13.22
C PRO A 101 2.25 -1.64 -13.33
N GLU A 102 2.33 -0.32 -13.16
CA GLU A 102 3.58 0.45 -13.24
C GLU A 102 4.33 0.52 -11.91
N LEU A 103 3.83 -0.13 -10.85
CA LEU A 103 4.33 -0.02 -9.47
C LEU A 103 5.84 -0.27 -9.37
N ALA A 104 6.32 -1.37 -9.96
CA ALA A 104 7.73 -1.73 -9.91
C ALA A 104 8.61 -0.69 -10.63
N ALA A 105 8.22 -0.28 -11.83
CA ALA A 105 8.96 0.67 -12.65
C ALA A 105 9.02 2.06 -11.99
N THR A 106 7.90 2.53 -11.44
CA THR A 106 7.83 3.83 -10.75
C THR A 106 8.58 3.83 -9.42
N ILE A 107 8.59 2.73 -8.66
CA ILE A 107 9.44 2.57 -7.48
C ILE A 107 10.93 2.65 -7.85
N ALA A 108 11.34 1.94 -8.91
CA ALA A 108 12.74 1.96 -9.36
C ALA A 108 13.17 3.35 -9.83
N ALA A 109 12.30 4.07 -10.54
CA ALA A 109 12.56 5.44 -10.98
C ALA A 109 12.66 6.41 -9.81
N ALA A 110 11.79 6.29 -8.79
CA ALA A 110 11.87 7.11 -7.59
C ALA A 110 13.16 6.86 -6.80
N ALA A 111 13.62 5.61 -6.74
CA ALA A 111 14.88 5.20 -6.12
C ALA A 111 16.07 5.22 -7.09
N ALA A 112 16.08 6.15 -8.05
CA ALA A 112 17.23 6.38 -8.93
C ALA A 112 18.51 6.73 -8.14
N ASP A 113 19.64 6.75 -8.84
CA ASP A 113 20.95 7.13 -8.28
C ASP A 113 21.46 6.24 -7.14
N GLY A 114 21.05 4.97 -7.13
CA GLY A 114 21.52 4.00 -6.14
C GLY A 114 20.83 4.09 -4.77
N LYS A 115 19.85 4.98 -4.59
CA LYS A 115 19.11 5.13 -3.34
C LYS A 115 18.34 3.85 -2.97
N ALA A 116 18.15 3.63 -1.67
CA ALA A 116 17.20 2.62 -1.21
C ALA A 116 15.74 3.13 -1.33
N ALA A 117 14.80 2.25 -1.62
CA ALA A 117 13.37 2.50 -1.61
C ALA A 117 12.78 2.05 -0.27
N ILE A 118 12.27 2.98 0.54
CA ILE A 118 11.59 2.68 1.81
C ILE A 118 10.08 2.73 1.57
N LEU A 119 9.42 1.58 1.54
CA LEU A 119 8.00 1.51 1.18
C LEU A 119 7.12 1.69 2.41
N ALA A 120 6.29 2.73 2.36
CA ALA A 120 5.41 3.16 3.43
C ALA A 120 3.94 2.98 3.04
N CYS A 121 3.14 2.40 3.94
CA CYS A 121 1.69 2.48 3.87
C CYS A 121 1.15 3.06 5.18
N GLU A 122 -0.16 2.98 5.41
CA GLU A 122 -0.77 3.60 6.59
C GLU A 122 -0.19 3.10 7.93
N ALA A 123 -0.26 1.79 8.18
CA ALA A 123 0.03 1.22 9.50
C ALA A 123 1.26 0.30 9.53
N GLY A 124 1.91 0.08 8.38
CA GLY A 124 2.92 -0.97 8.25
C GLY A 124 2.34 -2.38 8.41
N GLY A 125 3.09 -3.37 7.93
CA GLY A 125 2.84 -4.78 8.23
C GLY A 125 3.92 -5.32 9.15
N THR A 126 3.92 -6.62 9.39
CA THR A 126 5.07 -7.26 10.03
C THR A 126 5.27 -8.66 9.46
N LEU A 127 6.53 -9.07 9.32
CA LEU A 127 6.92 -10.44 9.04
C LEU A 127 7.12 -11.23 10.33
N GLU A 128 7.08 -10.58 11.49
CA GLU A 128 7.19 -11.26 12.79
C GLU A 128 5.90 -12.03 13.10
N PRO A 129 5.97 -13.35 13.29
CA PRO A 129 4.82 -14.14 13.69
C PRO A 129 4.29 -13.74 15.06
N SER A 130 2.98 -13.84 15.24
CA SER A 130 2.32 -13.72 16.54
C SER A 130 1.24 -14.79 16.68
N VAL A 131 0.69 -14.95 17.88
CA VAL A 131 -0.40 -15.90 18.17
C VAL A 131 -1.58 -15.72 17.21
N ASN A 132 -1.97 -14.46 16.95
CA ASN A 132 -3.09 -14.14 16.06
C ASN A 132 -2.70 -14.12 14.57
N PHE A 133 -1.41 -14.00 14.28
CA PHE A 133 -0.88 -13.90 12.92
C PHE A 133 0.38 -14.77 12.77
N PRO A 134 0.24 -16.09 12.57
CA PRO A 134 1.38 -17.00 12.46
C PRO A 134 2.30 -16.73 11.26
N GLN A 135 1.82 -15.98 10.26
CA GLN A 135 2.58 -15.53 9.08
C GLN A 135 2.75 -14.00 9.09
N GLY A 136 2.79 -13.40 10.28
CA GLY A 136 2.81 -11.95 10.41
C GLY A 136 1.56 -11.26 9.84
N LYS A 137 1.59 -9.92 9.85
CA LYS A 137 0.47 -9.08 9.42
C LYS A 137 0.73 -8.50 8.04
N VAL A 138 -0.10 -8.87 7.08
CA VAL A 138 -0.06 -8.32 5.72
C VAL A 138 -0.32 -6.81 5.70
N SER A 139 0.38 -6.10 4.82
CA SER A 139 0.17 -4.68 4.55
C SER A 139 0.32 -4.34 3.06
N ARG A 140 -0.10 -3.13 2.68
CA ARG A 140 0.10 -2.60 1.32
C ARG A 140 1.58 -2.41 1.01
N SER A 141 2.37 -1.94 1.99
CA SER A 141 3.82 -1.75 1.84
C SER A 141 4.55 -3.07 1.64
N LEU A 142 4.25 -4.14 2.42
CA LEU A 142 4.88 -5.46 2.20
C LEU A 142 4.51 -6.08 0.84
N LYS A 143 3.26 -5.87 0.38
CA LYS A 143 2.86 -6.22 -0.99
C LYS A 143 3.63 -5.42 -2.05
N ALA A 144 3.92 -4.15 -1.78
CA ALA A 144 4.74 -3.35 -2.68
C ALA A 144 6.21 -3.82 -2.68
N VAL A 145 6.74 -4.29 -1.54
CA VAL A 145 8.12 -4.81 -1.47
C VAL A 145 8.29 -6.00 -2.41
N VAL A 146 7.39 -6.99 -2.35
CA VAL A 146 7.49 -8.20 -3.19
C VAL A 146 7.32 -7.92 -4.68
N THR A 147 6.70 -6.79 -5.04
CA THR A 147 6.58 -6.38 -6.46
C THR A 147 7.78 -5.55 -6.93
N SER A 148 8.59 -5.04 -6.02
CA SER A 148 9.75 -4.19 -6.31
C SER A 148 11.01 -4.98 -6.67
N LYS A 149 10.88 -6.23 -7.15
CA LYS A 149 11.99 -7.15 -7.51
C LYS A 149 12.89 -6.65 -8.65
N VAL A 150 12.54 -5.52 -9.27
CA VAL A 150 13.39 -4.80 -10.23
C VAL A 150 14.58 -4.11 -9.56
N LEU A 151 14.51 -3.86 -8.25
CA LEU A 151 15.61 -3.39 -7.43
C LEU A 151 16.25 -4.58 -6.68
N PRO A 152 17.56 -4.52 -6.37
CA PRO A 152 18.20 -5.46 -5.45
C PRO A 152 17.48 -5.48 -4.10
N ALA A 153 17.37 -6.65 -3.47
CA ALA A 153 16.63 -6.84 -2.22
C ALA A 153 17.17 -5.94 -1.09
N GLU A 154 18.48 -5.71 -1.05
CA GLU A 154 19.15 -4.87 -0.06
C GLU A 154 18.76 -3.39 -0.19
N ARG A 155 18.26 -2.98 -1.37
CA ARG A 155 17.81 -1.61 -1.65
C ARG A 155 16.31 -1.43 -1.45
N VAL A 156 15.55 -2.48 -1.13
CA VAL A 156 14.11 -2.36 -0.84
C VAL A 156 13.88 -2.60 0.64
N LYS A 157 13.35 -1.58 1.31
CA LYS A 157 13.09 -1.57 2.75
C LYS A 157 11.60 -1.39 3.01
N HIS A 158 11.14 -1.90 4.13
CA HIS A 158 9.77 -1.70 4.62
C HIS A 158 9.78 -0.65 5.73
N LEU A 159 8.83 0.29 5.74
CA LEU A 159 8.65 1.20 6.86
C LEU A 159 7.79 0.53 7.94
N ASP A 160 8.38 0.22 9.09
CA ASP A 160 7.66 -0.36 10.21
C ASP A 160 6.67 0.65 10.81
N GLY A 161 5.45 0.18 11.10
CA GLY A 161 4.37 1.02 11.60
C GLY A 161 3.83 2.06 10.60
N GLY A 162 4.42 2.17 9.39
CA GLY A 162 3.95 3.03 8.31
C GLY A 162 3.96 4.52 8.62
N VAL A 163 3.18 5.28 7.84
CA VAL A 163 3.01 6.74 7.99
C VAL A 163 2.42 7.09 9.35
N PHE A 164 1.58 6.22 9.91
CA PHE A 164 1.06 6.41 11.27
C PHE A 164 2.17 6.48 12.31
N ARG A 165 3.09 5.50 12.31
CA ARG A 165 4.18 5.49 13.29
C ARG A 165 5.20 6.60 13.05
N TRP A 166 5.39 7.01 11.80
CA TRP A 166 6.16 8.20 11.45
C TRP A 166 5.58 9.47 12.08
N PHE A 167 4.26 9.68 11.92
CA PHE A 167 3.56 10.79 12.57
C PHE A 167 3.63 10.70 14.10
N ALA A 168 3.40 9.50 14.68
CA ALA A 168 3.45 9.29 16.12
C ALA A 168 4.85 9.53 16.73
N ALA A 169 5.91 9.33 15.94
CA ALA A 169 7.29 9.65 16.32
C ALA A 169 7.59 11.18 16.28
N GLY A 170 6.63 12.01 15.85
CA GLY A 170 6.81 13.46 15.74
C GLY A 170 7.72 13.89 14.59
N LEU A 171 7.93 13.00 13.61
CA LEU A 171 8.79 13.28 12.47
C LEU A 171 8.11 14.23 11.47
N PRO A 172 8.89 14.96 10.64
CA PRO A 172 8.34 15.97 9.74
C PRO A 172 7.33 15.39 8.73
N MET A 173 6.18 16.06 8.64
CA MET A 173 5.09 15.75 7.71
C MET A 173 4.80 16.96 6.80
N VAL A 174 4.24 16.70 5.64
CA VAL A 174 3.56 17.68 4.80
C VAL A 174 2.06 17.46 4.95
N GLY A 175 1.28 18.53 5.09
CA GLY A 175 -0.18 18.47 5.22
C GLY A 175 -0.68 18.21 6.65
N GLU A 176 -1.98 17.98 6.79
CA GLU A 176 -2.66 17.74 8.07
C GLU A 176 -3.06 16.26 8.19
N TYR A 177 -2.35 15.51 9.05
CA TYR A 177 -2.59 14.09 9.20
C TYR A 177 -3.85 13.83 10.04
N ASP A 178 -4.84 13.18 9.43
CA ASP A 178 -6.06 12.75 10.12
C ASP A 178 -5.83 11.45 10.89
N ALA A 179 -5.54 11.58 12.19
CA ALA A 179 -5.38 10.44 13.07
C ALA A 179 -6.71 9.70 13.40
N SER A 180 -7.88 10.19 12.99
CA SER A 180 -9.17 9.55 13.29
C SER A 180 -9.32 8.16 12.63
N ASN A 181 -8.57 7.94 11.56
CA ASN A 181 -8.50 6.67 10.84
C ASN A 181 -7.12 5.98 10.93
N ALA A 182 -6.23 6.50 11.78
CA ALA A 182 -4.91 5.95 12.02
C ALA A 182 -4.97 4.45 12.37
N GLY A 183 -4.10 3.66 11.74
CA GLY A 183 -4.02 2.22 11.99
C GLY A 183 -5.16 1.38 11.39
N LYS A 184 -6.21 2.00 10.85
CA LYS A 184 -7.27 1.31 10.10
C LYS A 184 -6.84 1.15 8.64
N THR A 185 -6.98 -0.05 8.09
CA THR A 185 -6.99 -0.21 6.63
C THR A 185 -8.27 0.44 6.10
N PRO A 186 -8.24 1.27 5.04
CA PRO A 186 -9.43 1.84 4.43
C PRO A 186 -10.18 0.71 3.71
N ASN A 187 -10.93 -0.07 4.48
CA ASN A 187 -11.89 -1.08 4.06
C ASN A 187 -13.06 -1.18 5.06
N THR A 188 -13.07 -0.37 6.11
CA THR A 188 -14.25 -0.28 6.98
C THR A 188 -15.28 0.53 6.22
N ALA A 189 -16.27 -0.16 5.65
CA ALA A 189 -17.53 0.46 5.24
C ALA A 189 -17.97 1.40 6.35
N GLU A 190 -18.42 2.61 6.00
CA GLU A 190 -19.12 3.47 6.96
C GLU A 190 -20.17 2.61 7.68
N LYS A 191 -20.17 2.64 9.01
CA LYS A 191 -21.20 1.95 9.79
C LYS A 191 -22.55 2.37 9.20
N PRO A 192 -23.44 1.43 8.83
CA PRO A 192 -24.74 1.82 8.30
C PRO A 192 -25.43 2.73 9.32
N SER A 193 -25.68 3.98 8.94
CA SER A 193 -26.48 4.92 9.72
C SER A 193 -27.95 4.54 9.57
N GLY A 194 -28.32 3.43 10.19
CA GLY A 194 -29.71 2.99 10.33
C GLY A 194 -30.14 3.10 11.78
N ARG A 195 -31.32 3.68 12.02
CA ARG A 195 -31.98 3.60 13.33
C ARG A 195 -32.34 2.12 13.55
N PHE A 196 -31.65 1.45 14.47
CA PHE A 196 -32.07 0.14 14.94
C PHE A 196 -33.40 0.33 15.67
N ILE A 197 -34.48 -0.21 15.10
CA ILE A 197 -35.74 -0.36 15.83
C ILE A 197 -35.53 -1.59 16.71
N ASP A 198 -35.44 -1.38 18.01
CA ASP A 198 -35.39 -2.46 19.00
C ASP A 198 -36.74 -3.18 18.97
N GLY A 199 -36.74 -4.41 18.46
CA GLY A 199 -37.90 -5.29 18.44
C GLY A 199 -38.05 -5.99 19.78
N SER A 200 -38.54 -5.27 20.79
CA SER A 200 -39.14 -5.85 21.98
C SER A 200 -40.64 -5.52 22.02
N GLU A 201 -41.45 -6.49 21.57
CA GLU A 201 -42.82 -6.69 22.06
C GLU A 201 -42.81 -7.88 23.03
#